data_AF-A0A378FQB9-F1
#
_entry.id   AF-A0A378FQB9-F1
#
_cell.length_a   1.000
_cell.length_b   1.000
_cell.length_c   1.000
_cell.angle_alpha   90.00
_cell.angle_beta   90.00
_cell.angle_gamma   90.00
#
_symmetry.space_group_name_H-M   'P 1'
#
loop_
_entity.id
_entity.type
_entity.pdbx_description
1 polymer ?
#
loop_
_entity_poly.entity_id
_entity_poly.type
_entity_poly.pdbx_seq_one_letter_code
_entity_poly.pdbx_strand_id
1 'polypeptide(L)'
;MPLALFALTIGAFAIGTTEFVIVGLVPTIAQQLSISLPSAGLLVSIYALGVAIGAPVLTALTGRMPRKQLLLALMVLFTAGNILAWQAPWL
;
A
#
# COMPACT_ATOMS: atom_id res chain seq x y z
N MET A 1 -23.76 -8.97 -10.75
CA MET A 1 -23.08 -7.68 -10.51
C MET A 1 -22.17 -7.37 -11.70
N PRO A 2 -21.96 -6.10 -12.07
CA PRO A 2 -21.08 -5.73 -13.18
C PRO A 2 -19.64 -6.22 -12.97
N LEU A 3 -18.98 -6.75 -14.01
CA LEU A 3 -17.60 -7.26 -13.94
C LEU A 3 -16.62 -6.22 -13.36
N ALA A 4 -16.82 -4.94 -13.69
CA ALA A 4 -16.01 -3.83 -13.21
C ALA A 4 -16.08 -3.64 -11.69
N LEU A 5 -17.23 -3.90 -11.07
CA LEU A 5 -17.39 -3.83 -9.60
C LEU A 5 -16.61 -4.96 -8.92
N PHE A 6 -16.62 -6.16 -9.50
CA PHE A 6 -15.85 -7.29 -8.98
C PHE A 6 -14.34 -7.01 -9.04
N ALA A 7 -13.86 -6.45 -10.16
CA ALA A 7 -12.47 -6.04 -10.31
C ALA A 7 -12.08 -4.95 -9.29
N LEU A 8 -12.95 -3.97 -9.05
CA LEU A 8 -12.75 -2.94 -8.02
C LEU A 8 -12.72 -3.53 -6.60
N THR A 9 -13.61 -4.47 -6.29
CA THR A 9 -13.63 -5.15 -4.99
C THR A 9 -12.36 -5.94 -4.75
N ILE A 10 -11.89 -6.72 -5.73
CA ILE A 10 -10.62 -7.46 -5.62
C ILE A 10 -9.44 -6.49 -5.44
N GLY A 11 -9.40 -5.41 -6.22
CA GLY A 11 -8.36 -4.38 -6.09
C GLY A 11 -8.35 -3.73 -4.71
N ALA A 12 -9.52 -3.31 -4.21
CA ALA A 12 -9.66 -2.72 -2.88
C ALA A 12 -9.29 -3.72 -1.77
N PHE A 13 -9.64 -5.00 -1.92
CA PHE A 13 -9.26 -6.06 -0.99
C PHE A 13 -7.75 -6.29 -0.98
N ALA A 14 -7.11 -6.36 -2.15
CA ALA A 14 -5.68 -6.56 -2.26
C ALA A 14 -4.90 -5.38 -1.65
N ILE A 15 -5.32 -4.14 -1.94
CA ILE A 15 -4.73 -2.94 -1.33
C ILE A 15 -4.92 -2.98 0.18
N GLY A 16 -6.15 -3.14 0.67
CA GLY A 16 -6.43 -3.18 2.11
C GLY A 16 -5.64 -4.27 2.83
N THR A 17 -5.56 -5.47 2.26
CA THR A 17 -4.75 -6.56 2.82
C THR A 17 -3.28 -6.14 2.93
N THR A 18 -2.70 -5.60 1.86
CA THR A 18 -1.29 -5.18 1.85
C THR A 18 -1.00 -4.11 2.90
N GLU A 19 -1.90 -3.16 3.08
CA GLU A 19 -1.72 -2.04 4.02
C GLU A 19 -1.91 -2.45 5.49
N PHE A 20 -2.82 -3.39 5.78
CA PHE A 20 -3.17 -3.74 7.17
C PHE A 20 -2.46 -5.00 7.68
N VAL A 21 -2.02 -5.92 6.82
CA VAL A 21 -1.37 -7.16 7.30
C VAL A 21 -0.07 -6.87 8.06
N ILE A 22 0.66 -5.81 7.67
CA ILE A 22 1.91 -5.40 8.31
C ILE A 22 1.72 -5.14 9.81
N VAL A 23 0.57 -4.60 10.22
CA VAL A 23 0.26 -4.29 11.63
C VAL A 23 0.22 -5.57 12.46
N GLY A 24 -0.33 -6.65 11.90
CA GLY A 24 -0.32 -7.97 12.53
C GLY A 24 1.05 -8.65 12.51
N LEU A 25 1.93 -8.26 11.58
CA LEU A 25 3.28 -8.82 11.43
C LEU A 25 4.36 -8.04 12.18
N VAL A 26 4.06 -6.88 12.80
CA VAL A 26 5.05 -6.08 13.54
C VAL A 26 5.87 -6.91 14.54
N PRO A 27 5.30 -7.83 15.35
CA PRO A 27 6.08 -8.68 16.23
C PRO A 27 7.06 -9.60 15.48
N THR A 28 6.61 -10.19 14.37
CA THR A 28 7.44 -11.04 13.51
C THR A 28 8.58 -10.27 12.87
N ILE A 29 8.31 -9.06 12.37
CA ILE A 29 9.32 -8.16 11.79
C ILE A 29 10.37 -7.78 12.84
N ALA A 30 9.93 -7.45 14.07
CA ALA A 30 10.84 -7.15 15.17
C ALA A 30 11.79 -8.32 15.47
N GLN A 31 11.25 -9.55 15.49
CA GLN A 31 12.05 -10.76 15.68
C GLN A 31 13.02 -11.02 14.53
N GLN A 32 12.55 -10.98 13.27
CA GLN A 32 13.38 -11.29 12.11
C GLN A 32 14.51 -10.27 11.90
N LEU A 33 14.24 -9.00 12.16
CA LEU A 33 15.24 -7.93 12.04
C LEU A 33 16.06 -7.72 13.32
N SER A 34 15.79 -8.47 14.39
CA SER A 34 16.45 -8.33 15.70
C SER A 34 16.38 -6.90 16.26
N ILE A 35 15.25 -6.22 16.07
CA ILE A 35 14.99 -4.86 16.56
C ILE A 35 13.92 -4.86 17.66
N SER A 36 13.84 -3.76 18.42
CA SER A 36 12.79 -3.61 19.44
C SER A 36 11.39 -3.49 18.82
N LEU A 37 10.35 -3.93 19.55
CA LEU A 37 8.95 -3.80 19.11
C LEU A 37 8.55 -2.32 18.84
N PRO A 38 8.93 -1.33 19.70
CA PRO A 38 8.70 0.08 19.38
C PRO A 38 9.37 0.53 18.09
N SER A 39 10.60 0.08 17.81
CA SER A 39 11.30 0.39 16.56
C SER A 39 10.59 -0.19 15.34
N ALA A 40 10.10 -1.43 15.42
CA ALA A 40 9.29 -2.03 14.35
C ALA A 40 7.96 -1.27 14.16
N GLY A 41 7.35 -0.78 15.23
CA GLY A 41 6.14 0.06 15.17
C GLY A 41 6.34 1.36 14.38
N LEU A 42 7.56 1.93 14.38
CA LEU A 42 7.86 3.13 13.59
C LEU A 42 7.71 2.92 12.08
N LEU A 43 7.89 1.69 11.57
CA LEU A 43 7.63 1.36 10.16
C LEU A 43 6.17 1.67 9.79
N VAL A 44 5.24 1.32 10.68
CA VAL A 44 3.81 1.60 10.50
C VAL A 44 3.52 3.10 10.63
N SER A 45 4.14 3.79 11.59
CA SER A 45 3.94 5.24 11.77
C SER A 45 4.45 6.06 10.59
N ILE A 46 5.63 5.73 10.06
CA ILE A 46 6.22 6.41 8.89
C ILE A 46 5.35 6.15 7.65
N TYR A 47 4.87 4.92 7.47
CA TYR A 47 3.91 4.60 6.41
C TYR A 47 2.63 5.45 6.54
N ALA A 48 2.02 5.51 7.72
CA ALA A 48 0.82 6.29 7.98
C ALA A 48 1.02 7.79 7.70
N LEU A 49 2.18 8.35 8.07
CA LEU A 49 2.55 9.72 7.71
C LEU A 49 2.67 9.90 6.19
N GLY A 50 3.29 8.94 5.51
CA GLY A 50 3.38 8.89 4.06
C GLY A 50 2.00 8.92 3.38
N VAL A 51 1.04 8.14 3.88
CA VAL A 51 -0.35 8.15 3.38
C VAL A 51 -1.05 9.46 3.70
N ALA A 52 -0.91 9.95 4.94
CA ALA A 52 -1.56 11.18 5.41
C ALA A 52 -1.16 12.40 4.57
N ILE A 53 0.09 12.47 4.13
CA ILE A 53 0.60 13.53 3.26
C ILE A 53 0.36 13.20 1.78
N GLY A 54 0.62 11.96 1.39
CA GLY A 54 0.57 11.50 0.01
C GLY A 54 -0.83 11.57 -0.59
N ALA A 55 -1.88 11.25 0.17
CA ALA A 55 -3.25 11.28 -0.34
C ALA A 55 -3.73 12.69 -0.72
N PRO A 56 -3.59 13.74 0.13
CA PRO A 56 -3.87 15.12 -0.26
C PRO A 56 -3.03 15.60 -1.45
N VAL A 57 -1.72 15.31 -1.45
CA VAL A 57 -0.81 15.73 -2.52
C VAL A 57 -1.21 15.10 -3.86
N LEU A 58 -1.41 13.79 -3.88
CA LEU A 58 -1.83 13.06 -5.07
C LEU A 58 -3.21 13.57 -5.55
N THR A 59 -4.14 13.82 -4.63
CA THR A 59 -5.46 14.37 -4.95
C THR A 59 -5.35 15.75 -5.61
N ALA A 60 -4.50 16.63 -5.07
CA ALA A 60 -4.26 17.96 -5.63
C ALA A 60 -3.64 17.88 -7.03
N LEU A 61 -2.66 16.99 -7.23
CA LEU A 61 -1.98 16.83 -8.53
C LEU A 61 -2.85 16.17 -9.60
N THR A 62 -3.78 15.28 -9.20
CA THR A 62 -4.57 14.47 -10.14
C THR A 62 -6.03 14.92 -10.26
N GLY A 63 -6.42 16.02 -9.62
CA GLY A 63 -7.82 16.48 -9.57
C GLY A 63 -8.48 16.75 -10.93
N ARG A 64 -7.69 16.98 -11.99
CA ARG A 64 -8.18 17.17 -13.37
C ARG A 64 -8.12 15.92 -14.24
N MET A 65 -7.54 14.82 -13.77
CA MET A 65 -7.45 13.57 -14.54
C MET A 65 -8.81 12.85 -14.59
N PRO A 66 -9.18 12.25 -15.73
CA PRO A 66 -10.32 11.36 -15.80
C PRO A 66 -10.19 10.21 -14.79
N ARG A 67 -11.20 10.03 -13.93
CA ARG A 67 -11.17 9.06 -12.82
C ARG A 67 -10.77 7.65 -13.25
N LYS A 68 -11.26 7.18 -14.40
CA LYS A 68 -10.93 5.88 -14.96
C LYS A 68 -9.43 5.74 -15.29
N GLN A 69 -8.83 6.77 -15.89
CA GLN A 69 -7.40 6.76 -16.22
C GLN A 69 -6.54 6.79 -14.97
N LEU A 70 -6.92 7.62 -13.98
CA LEU A 70 -6.23 7.69 -12.69
C LEU A 70 -6.28 6.33 -11.97
N LEU A 71 -7.46 5.71 -11.87
CA LEU A 71 -7.60 4.39 -11.24
C LEU A 71 -6.74 3.33 -11.92
N LEU A 72 -6.72 3.28 -13.26
CA LEU A 72 -5.88 2.35 -14.00
C LEU A 72 -4.38 2.60 -13.78
N ALA A 73 -3.95 3.86 -13.80
CA ALA A 73 -2.56 4.22 -13.54
C ALA A 73 -2.12 3.82 -12.12
N LEU A 74 -2.98 4.07 -11.11
CA LEU A 74 -2.72 3.67 -9.73
C LEU A 74 -2.70 2.14 -9.56
N MET A 75 -3.56 1.40 -10.27
CA MET A 75 -3.51 -0.07 -10.28
C MET A 75 -2.23 -0.61 -10.90
N VAL A 76 -1.76 -0.02 -12.00
CA VAL A 76 -0.48 -0.38 -12.60
C VAL A 76 0.67 -0.08 -11.64
N LEU A 77 0.68 1.10 -11.03
CA LEU A 77 1.71 1.49 -10.05
C LEU A 77 1.74 0.55 -8.84
N PHE A 78 0.56 0.24 -8.27
CA PHE A 78 0.43 -0.70 -7.15
C PHE A 78 0.96 -2.09 -7.51
N THR A 79 0.57 -2.60 -8.69
CA THR A 79 1.00 -3.92 -9.15
C THR A 79 2.52 -3.97 -9.37
N ALA A 80 3.07 -2.95 -10.03
CA ALA A 80 4.52 -2.85 -10.26
C ALA A 80 5.30 -2.75 -8.93
N GLY A 81 4.82 -1.95 -7.99
CA GLY A 81 5.42 -1.81 -6.65
C GLY A 81 5.46 -3.15 -5.90
N ASN A 82 4.38 -3.93 -5.95
CA ASN A 82 4.34 -5.26 -5.33
C ASN A 82 5.30 -6.25 -6.02
N ILE A 83 5.38 -6.23 -7.36
CA ILE A 83 6.32 -7.08 -8.11
C ILE A 83 7.78 -6.74 -7.75
N LEU A 84 8.10 -5.45 -7.58
CA LEU A 84 9.42 -5.00 -7.15
C LEU A 84 9.72 -5.42 -5.70
N ALA A 85 8.75 -5.28 -4.80
CA ALA A 85 8.89 -5.71 -3.41
C ALA A 85 9.11 -7.23 -3.31
N TRP A 86 8.42 -8.02 -4.13
CA TRP A 86 8.60 -9.48 -4.19
C TRP A 86 10.02 -9.87 -4.61
N GLN A 87 10.66 -9.08 -5.49
CA GLN A 87 12.03 -9.33 -5.94
C GLN A 87 13.10 -8.82 -4.98
N ALA A 88 12.73 -8.09 -3.91
CA ALA A 88 13.69 -7.52 -2.99
C ALA A 88 14.44 -8.66 -2.26
N PRO A 89 15.76 -8.82 -2.47
CA PRO A 89 16.50 -9.99 -1.98
C PRO A 89 16.82 -9.94 -0.47
N TRP A 90 16.35 -8.90 0.22
CA TRP A 90 16.68 -8.60 1.63
C TRP A 90 15.46 -8.66 2.57
N LEU A 91 14.29 -9.04 2.04
CA LEU A 91 13.08 -9.40 2.81
C LEU A 91 13.04 -10.92 2.98
#